data_AF-A0A3D4AUH0-F1
#
_entry.id   AF-A0A3D4AUH0-F1
#
_cell.length_a   1.000
_cell.length_b   1.000
_cell.length_c   1.000
_cell.angle_alpha   90.00
_cell.angle_beta   90.00
_cell.angle_gamma   90.00
#
_symmetry.space_group_name_H-M   'P 1'
#
loop_
_entity.id
_entity.type
_entity.pdbx_description
1 polymer ?
#
loop_
_entity_poly.entity_id
_entity_poly.type
_entity_poly.pdbx_seq_one_letter_code
_entity_poly.pdbx_strand_id
1 'polypeptide(L)'
;ELLRRFGNTVFYGDAARQELLEAAGAHTAQMLVVAIDNPDKTIEIIKLAHKNYPQLKIVARAIDRRHAYQLLNLKVDAFNRETVDSAINLAIESLQLLGNSKEDAERAGKLFRDHDRASVLQLSELWGDDASYGVAVRQRMEDLKQVLQQDKQAQQNLNTCDANNYENGLTEDSAKPKKRPNDDVHLE
;
A
#
# COMPACT_ATOMS: atom_id res chain seq x y z
N GLU A 1 -25.46 -20.21 6.53
CA GLU A 1 -26.56 -19.53 7.25
C GLU A 1 -26.30 -18.06 7.59
N LEU A 2 -25.10 -17.70 8.08
CA LEU A 2 -24.79 -16.32 8.53
C LEU A 2 -25.04 -15.23 7.47
N LEU A 3 -24.67 -15.45 6.21
CA LEU A 3 -24.76 -14.43 5.14
C LEU A 3 -26.20 -14.11 4.72
N ARG A 4 -27.11 -15.09 4.74
CA ARG A 4 -28.54 -14.87 4.42
C ARG A 4 -29.25 -14.06 5.50
N ARG A 5 -28.77 -14.11 6.75
CA ARG A 5 -29.32 -13.34 7.87
C ARG A 5 -29.13 -11.83 7.70
N PHE A 6 -28.17 -11.41 6.88
CA PHE A 6 -27.92 -10.00 6.55
C PHE A 6 -28.63 -9.53 5.27
N GLY A 7 -29.61 -10.31 4.75
CA GLY A 7 -30.40 -9.91 3.59
C GLY A 7 -29.72 -10.10 2.24
N ASN A 8 -28.55 -10.72 2.19
CA ASN A 8 -27.83 -10.98 0.95
C ASN A 8 -28.36 -12.23 0.23
N THR A 9 -28.46 -12.14 -1.10
CA THR A 9 -28.75 -13.28 -1.96
C THR A 9 -27.51 -14.17 -2.08
N VAL A 10 -27.64 -15.45 -1.71
CA VAL A 10 -26.51 -16.40 -1.71
C VAL A 10 -26.86 -17.61 -2.56
N PHE A 11 -26.05 -17.81 -3.59
CA PHE A 11 -26.06 -18.97 -4.47
C PHE A 11 -24.92 -19.92 -4.06
N TYR A 12 -25.21 -21.21 -3.97
CA TYR A 12 -24.23 -22.24 -3.59
C TYR A 12 -23.88 -23.07 -4.83
N GLY A 13 -22.59 -23.16 -5.15
CA GLY A 13 -22.09 -23.93 -6.28
C GLY A 13 -20.68 -23.51 -6.70
N ASP A 14 -20.20 -24.09 -7.80
CA ASP A 14 -18.95 -23.66 -8.44
C ASP A 14 -19.19 -22.37 -9.25
N ALA A 15 -18.51 -21.28 -8.86
CA ALA A 15 -18.59 -19.99 -9.52
C ALA A 15 -18.05 -20.03 -10.98
N ALA A 16 -17.30 -21.05 -11.36
CA ALA A 16 -16.88 -21.28 -12.74
C ALA A 16 -18.01 -21.83 -13.64
N ARG A 17 -19.21 -22.07 -13.12
CA ARG A 17 -20.39 -22.44 -13.93
C ARG A 17 -21.14 -21.21 -14.40
N GLN A 18 -21.39 -21.14 -15.72
CA GLN A 18 -22.13 -20.04 -16.33
C GLN A 18 -23.52 -19.85 -15.69
N GLU A 19 -24.28 -20.94 -15.54
CA GLU A 19 -25.62 -20.94 -14.93
C GLU A 19 -25.64 -20.30 -13.53
N LEU A 20 -24.56 -20.46 -12.75
CA LEU A 20 -24.49 -19.87 -11.41
C LEU A 20 -24.27 -18.36 -11.47
N LEU A 21 -23.45 -17.89 -12.42
CA LEU A 21 -23.27 -16.46 -12.68
C LEU A 21 -24.57 -15.83 -13.24
N GLU A 22 -25.28 -16.53 -14.13
CA GLU A 22 -26.59 -16.08 -14.64
C GLU A 22 -27.61 -15.94 -13.52
N ALA A 23 -27.72 -16.97 -12.66
CA ALA A 23 -28.60 -16.94 -11.49
C ALA A 23 -28.25 -15.79 -10.53
N ALA A 24 -26.95 -15.46 -10.41
CA ALA A 24 -26.46 -14.32 -9.65
C ALA A 24 -26.68 -12.95 -10.32
N GLY A 25 -27.27 -12.92 -11.52
CA GLY A 25 -27.60 -11.69 -12.24
C GLY A 25 -26.44 -11.10 -13.04
N ALA A 26 -25.48 -11.92 -13.48
CA ALA A 26 -24.31 -11.46 -14.24
C ALA A 26 -24.65 -10.63 -15.49
N HIS A 27 -25.83 -10.82 -16.11
CA HIS A 27 -26.28 -10.02 -17.24
C HIS A 27 -26.55 -8.55 -16.90
N THR A 28 -27.01 -8.26 -15.69
CA THR A 28 -27.40 -6.91 -15.26
C THR A 28 -26.46 -6.31 -14.23
N ALA A 29 -25.60 -7.14 -13.63
CA ALA A 29 -24.62 -6.67 -12.67
C ALA A 29 -23.59 -5.74 -13.32
N GLN A 30 -23.10 -4.80 -12.52
CA GLN A 30 -22.10 -3.81 -12.97
C GLN A 30 -20.67 -4.30 -12.73
N MET A 31 -20.48 -5.18 -11.74
CA MET A 31 -19.17 -5.64 -11.31
C MET A 31 -19.22 -7.08 -10.80
N LEU A 32 -18.15 -7.82 -11.08
CA LEU A 32 -17.83 -9.13 -10.53
C LEU A 32 -16.55 -9.02 -9.69
N VAL A 33 -16.64 -9.39 -8.41
CA VAL A 33 -15.49 -9.51 -7.52
C VAL A 33 -15.13 -10.99 -7.37
N VAL A 34 -13.99 -11.39 -7.91
CA VAL A 34 -13.50 -12.77 -7.82
C VAL A 34 -12.57 -12.90 -6.62
N ALA A 35 -13.12 -13.39 -5.50
CA ALA A 35 -12.43 -13.44 -4.20
C ALA A 35 -12.13 -14.87 -3.70
N ILE A 36 -11.98 -15.82 -4.62
CA ILE A 36 -11.64 -17.22 -4.29
C ILE A 36 -10.13 -17.41 -4.14
N ASP A 37 -9.72 -18.51 -3.51
CA ASP A 37 -8.33 -18.86 -3.21
C ASP A 37 -7.64 -19.69 -4.32
N ASN A 38 -8.41 -20.38 -5.16
CA ASN A 38 -7.89 -21.16 -6.26
C ASN A 38 -7.56 -20.27 -7.49
N PRO A 39 -6.29 -20.16 -7.91
CA PRO A 39 -5.89 -19.28 -9.02
C PRO A 39 -6.38 -19.78 -10.38
N ASP A 40 -6.37 -21.09 -10.63
CA ASP A 40 -6.84 -21.65 -11.90
C ASP A 40 -8.34 -21.43 -12.10
N LYS A 41 -9.11 -21.61 -11.02
CA LYS A 41 -10.54 -21.30 -11.01
C LYS A 41 -10.81 -19.81 -11.17
N THR A 42 -9.98 -18.96 -10.59
CA THR A 42 -10.07 -17.50 -10.77
C THR A 42 -9.94 -17.15 -12.26
N ILE A 43 -8.93 -17.71 -12.93
CA ILE A 43 -8.72 -17.55 -14.38
C ILE A 43 -9.90 -18.08 -15.19
N GLU A 44 -10.43 -19.25 -14.84
CA GLU A 44 -11.60 -19.85 -15.50
C GLU A 44 -12.83 -18.93 -15.43
N ILE A 45 -13.15 -18.42 -14.24
CA ILE A 45 -14.27 -17.50 -14.00
C ILE A 45 -14.10 -16.21 -14.82
N ILE A 46 -12.90 -15.63 -14.84
CA ILE A 46 -12.64 -14.37 -15.56
C ILE A 46 -12.81 -14.57 -17.06
N LYS A 47 -12.26 -15.66 -17.62
CA LYS A 47 -12.43 -15.98 -19.05
C LYS A 47 -13.91 -16.18 -19.41
N LEU A 48 -14.65 -16.89 -18.56
CA LEU A 48 -16.08 -17.09 -18.73
C LEU A 48 -16.86 -15.77 -18.68
N ALA A 49 -16.51 -14.89 -17.73
CA ALA A 49 -17.14 -13.59 -17.58
C ALA A 49 -16.86 -12.67 -18.78
N HIS A 50 -15.62 -12.58 -19.24
CA HIS A 50 -15.29 -11.80 -20.45
C HIS A 50 -16.01 -12.32 -21.70
N LYS A 51 -16.19 -13.64 -21.82
CA LYS A 51 -16.87 -14.23 -22.98
C LYS A 51 -18.37 -13.93 -23.01
N ASN A 52 -19.04 -14.04 -21.86
CA ASN A 52 -20.51 -14.00 -21.82
C ASN A 52 -21.09 -12.67 -21.30
N TYR A 53 -20.30 -11.90 -20.55
CA TYR A 53 -20.73 -10.68 -19.87
C TYR A 53 -19.69 -9.55 -20.06
N PRO A 54 -19.45 -9.10 -21.29
CA PRO A 54 -18.41 -8.09 -21.59
C PRO A 54 -18.64 -6.73 -20.90
N GLN A 55 -19.85 -6.46 -20.41
CA GLN A 55 -20.19 -5.27 -19.63
C GLN A 55 -19.71 -5.32 -18.17
N LEU A 56 -19.42 -6.50 -17.63
CA LEU A 56 -19.01 -6.64 -16.23
C LEU A 56 -17.61 -6.09 -16.01
N LYS A 57 -17.51 -5.19 -15.03
CA LYS A 57 -16.21 -4.83 -14.46
C LYS A 57 -15.69 -5.96 -13.59
N ILE A 58 -14.43 -6.35 -13.77
CA ILE A 58 -13.85 -7.49 -13.06
C ILE A 58 -12.75 -7.01 -12.13
N VAL A 59 -12.95 -7.26 -10.84
CA VAL A 59 -11.91 -7.08 -9.81
C VAL A 59 -11.56 -8.44 -9.23
N ALA A 60 -10.27 -8.77 -9.14
CA ALA A 60 -9.83 -10.10 -8.73
C ALA A 60 -8.81 -10.08 -7.58
N ARG A 61 -8.92 -11.09 -6.71
CA ARG A 61 -7.86 -11.45 -5.76
C ARG A 61 -6.74 -12.17 -6.51
N ALA A 62 -5.52 -11.63 -6.43
CA ALA A 62 -4.31 -12.32 -6.84
C ALA A 62 -3.70 -13.03 -5.63
N ILE A 63 -3.26 -14.27 -5.80
CA ILE A 63 -2.62 -15.05 -4.72
C ILE A 63 -1.17 -14.57 -4.55
N ASP A 64 -0.46 -14.45 -5.67
CA ASP A 64 0.92 -14.02 -5.69
C ASP A 64 1.22 -13.15 -6.92
N ARG A 65 2.51 -12.87 -7.13
CA ARG A 65 3.00 -12.08 -8.26
C ARG A 65 2.82 -12.77 -9.61
N ARG A 66 2.94 -14.09 -9.69
CA ARG A 66 2.72 -14.84 -10.94
C ARG A 66 1.24 -14.81 -11.32
N HIS A 67 0.36 -15.02 -10.35
CA HIS A 67 -1.08 -14.92 -10.58
C HIS A 67 -1.48 -13.51 -11.00
N ALA A 68 -0.89 -12.46 -10.40
CA ALA A 68 -1.09 -11.08 -10.83
C ALA A 68 -0.73 -10.86 -12.32
N TYR A 69 0.36 -11.46 -12.83
CA TYR A 69 0.70 -11.38 -14.26
C TYR A 69 -0.33 -12.07 -15.15
N GLN A 70 -0.86 -13.22 -14.73
CA GLN A 70 -1.95 -13.88 -15.46
C GLN A 70 -3.21 -13.00 -15.51
N LEU A 71 -3.56 -12.34 -14.41
CA LEU A 71 -4.70 -11.43 -14.36
C LEU A 71 -4.50 -10.19 -15.24
N LEU A 72 -3.29 -9.63 -15.27
CA LEU A 72 -2.92 -8.55 -16.19
C LEU A 72 -3.09 -8.98 -17.65
N ASN A 73 -2.63 -10.17 -18.01
CA ASN A 73 -2.77 -10.71 -19.36
C ASN A 73 -4.24 -10.94 -19.75
N LEU A 74 -5.10 -11.27 -18.78
CA LEU A 74 -6.55 -11.37 -18.98
C LEU A 74 -7.26 -10.02 -19.05
N LYS A 75 -6.55 -8.91 -18.78
CA LYS A 75 -7.07 -7.53 -18.82
C LYS A 75 -8.23 -7.30 -17.84
N VAL A 76 -8.12 -7.82 -16.62
CA VAL A 76 -9.04 -7.45 -15.53
C VAL A 76 -8.97 -5.96 -15.23
N ASP A 77 -10.08 -5.36 -14.77
CA ASP A 77 -10.12 -3.92 -14.49
C ASP A 77 -9.28 -3.53 -13.25
N ALA A 78 -9.22 -4.42 -12.26
CA ALA A 78 -8.34 -4.26 -11.10
C ALA A 78 -8.00 -5.59 -10.43
N PHE A 79 -6.88 -5.64 -9.71
CA PHE A 79 -6.56 -6.75 -8.83
C PHE A 79 -5.72 -6.28 -7.64
N ASN A 80 -5.81 -7.01 -6.53
CA ASN A 80 -4.89 -6.87 -5.40
C ASN A 80 -4.29 -8.23 -5.04
N ARG A 81 -2.99 -8.24 -4.72
CA ARG A 81 -2.33 -9.40 -4.12
C ARG A 81 -2.77 -9.53 -2.67
N GLU A 82 -3.17 -10.74 -2.27
CA GLU A 82 -3.88 -10.99 -1.01
C GLU A 82 -3.12 -10.58 0.25
N THR A 83 -1.78 -10.71 0.26
CA THR A 83 -0.96 -10.49 1.46
C THR A 83 -0.12 -9.23 1.42
N VAL A 84 0.02 -8.57 0.26
CA VAL A 84 1.04 -7.53 0.08
C VAL A 84 0.78 -6.30 0.95
N ASP A 85 -0.46 -5.85 1.05
CA ASP A 85 -0.80 -4.66 1.81
C ASP A 85 -0.63 -4.90 3.32
N SER A 86 -1.02 -6.09 3.80
CA SER A 86 -0.79 -6.50 5.20
C SER A 86 0.70 -6.63 5.53
N ALA A 87 1.50 -7.19 4.63
CA ALA A 87 2.95 -7.30 4.82
C ALA A 87 3.62 -5.92 4.88
N ILE A 88 3.18 -4.96 4.06
CA ILE A 88 3.67 -3.57 4.10
C ILE A 88 3.29 -2.92 5.43
N ASN A 89 2.06 -3.10 5.91
CA ASN A 89 1.65 -2.53 7.20
C ASN A 89 2.46 -3.13 8.37
N LEU A 90 2.72 -4.44 8.34
CA LEU A 90 3.60 -5.08 9.33
C LEU A 90 5.03 -4.54 9.28
N ALA A 91 5.54 -4.23 8.08
CA ALA A 91 6.85 -3.59 7.94
C ALA A 91 6.85 -2.15 8.51
N ILE A 92 5.78 -1.38 8.31
CA ILE A 92 5.61 -0.04 8.90
C ILE A 92 5.64 -0.12 10.43
N GLU A 93 4.87 -1.03 11.03
CA GLU A 93 4.85 -1.26 12.48
C GLU A 93 6.24 -1.68 12.99
N SER A 94 6.92 -2.56 12.26
CA SER A 94 8.27 -3.01 12.59
C SER A 94 9.27 -1.84 12.60
N LEU A 95 9.19 -0.93 11.61
CA LEU A 95 10.04 0.26 11.57
C LEU A 95 9.80 1.19 12.77
N GLN A 96 8.53 1.36 13.18
CA GLN A 96 8.20 2.15 14.37
C GLN A 96 8.78 1.53 15.65
N LEU A 97 8.67 0.21 15.80
CA LEU A 97 9.25 -0.52 16.94
C LEU A 97 10.79 -0.42 17.00
N LEU A 98 11.43 -0.25 15.85
CA LEU A 98 12.88 -0.01 15.73
C LEU A 98 13.28 1.47 15.99
N GLY A 99 12.33 2.32 16.39
CA GLY A 99 12.59 3.70 16.79
C GLY A 99 12.49 4.74 15.68
N ASN A 100 11.92 4.39 14.52
CA ASN A 100 11.61 5.37 13.48
C ASN A 100 10.31 6.12 13.83
N SER A 101 10.19 7.37 13.39
CA SER A 101 8.92 8.10 13.54
C SER A 101 7.80 7.42 12.75
N LYS A 102 6.55 7.64 13.17
CA LYS A 102 5.38 7.10 12.46
C LYS A 102 5.32 7.63 11.02
N GLU A 103 5.56 8.93 10.86
CA GLU A 103 5.54 9.62 9.58
C GLU A 103 6.58 9.04 8.60
N ASP A 104 7.79 8.73 9.08
CA ASP A 104 8.86 8.17 8.25
C ASP A 104 8.57 6.72 7.87
N ALA A 105 8.09 5.92 8.82
CA ALA A 105 7.71 4.53 8.56
C ALA A 105 6.57 4.44 7.53
N GLU A 106 5.51 5.26 7.67
CA GLU A 106 4.39 5.30 6.73
C GLU A 106 4.82 5.78 5.34
N ARG A 107 5.72 6.77 5.27
CA ARG A 107 6.30 7.27 4.01
C ARG A 107 7.11 6.18 3.30
N ALA A 108 7.99 5.49 4.01
CA ALA A 108 8.75 4.36 3.47
C ALA A 108 7.83 3.25 2.95
N GLY A 109 6.78 2.91 3.70
CA GLY A 109 5.75 1.96 3.28
C GLY A 109 5.01 2.40 2.02
N LYS A 110 4.68 3.69 1.88
CA LYS A 110 4.08 4.25 0.67
C LYS A 110 5.02 4.16 -0.53
N LEU A 111 6.27 4.58 -0.38
CA LEU A 111 7.28 4.49 -1.45
C LEU A 111 7.48 3.05 -1.92
N PHE A 112 7.57 2.10 -0.98
CA PHE A 112 7.64 0.69 -1.29
C PHE A 112 6.40 0.21 -2.05
N ARG A 113 5.20 0.55 -1.58
CA ARG A 113 3.92 0.16 -2.22
C ARG A 113 3.85 0.65 -3.66
N ASP A 114 4.18 1.92 -3.89
CA ASP A 114 4.12 2.55 -5.22
C ASP A 114 5.15 1.90 -6.15
N HIS A 115 6.37 1.67 -5.68
CA HIS A 115 7.43 1.01 -6.44
C HIS A 115 7.08 -0.46 -6.75
N ASP A 116 6.56 -1.21 -5.78
CA ASP A 116 6.18 -2.61 -5.94
C ASP A 116 5.01 -2.76 -6.94
N ARG A 117 4.00 -1.88 -6.89
CA ARG A 117 2.92 -1.84 -7.89
C ARG A 117 3.45 -1.55 -9.29
N ALA A 118 4.28 -0.52 -9.45
CA ALA A 118 4.89 -0.19 -10.74
C ALA A 118 5.74 -1.35 -11.28
N SER A 119 6.50 -2.01 -10.39
CA SER A 119 7.35 -3.15 -10.76
C SER A 119 6.54 -4.35 -11.24
N VAL A 120 5.37 -4.63 -10.65
CA VAL A 120 4.50 -5.71 -11.13
C VAL A 120 4.03 -5.44 -12.56
N LEU A 121 3.63 -4.21 -12.88
CA LEU A 121 3.19 -3.86 -14.23
C LEU A 121 4.32 -4.03 -15.24
N GLN A 122 5.50 -3.46 -14.96
CA GLN A 122 6.66 -3.52 -15.86
C GLN A 122 7.19 -4.95 -16.04
N LEU A 123 7.32 -5.71 -14.94
CA LEU A 123 7.88 -7.05 -14.99
C LEU A 123 6.92 -8.07 -15.64
N SER A 124 5.62 -7.77 -15.70
CA SER A 124 4.67 -8.62 -16.40
C SER A 124 4.96 -8.74 -17.91
N GLU A 125 5.55 -7.70 -18.52
CA GLU A 125 5.90 -7.69 -19.95
C GLU A 125 7.06 -8.64 -20.28
N LEU A 126 7.92 -8.91 -19.30
CA LEU A 126 9.08 -9.79 -19.42
C LEU A 126 8.78 -11.22 -18.95
N TRP A 127 7.55 -11.47 -18.48
CA TRP A 127 7.19 -12.77 -17.92
C TRP A 127 7.18 -13.85 -19.01
N GLY A 128 8.01 -14.88 -18.83
CA GLY A 128 8.22 -15.96 -19.81
C GLY A 128 9.63 -15.96 -20.44
N ASP A 129 10.39 -14.87 -20.29
CA ASP A 129 11.82 -14.81 -20.58
C ASP A 129 12.62 -14.74 -19.26
N ASP A 130 13.02 -15.90 -18.75
CA ASP A 130 13.64 -16.03 -17.42
C ASP A 130 14.93 -15.21 -17.27
N ALA A 131 15.72 -15.07 -18.35
CA ALA A 131 16.98 -14.34 -18.31
C ALA A 131 16.74 -12.84 -18.17
N SER A 132 15.91 -12.27 -19.06
CA SER A 132 15.55 -10.85 -19.02
C SER A 132 14.78 -10.49 -17.76
N TYR A 133 13.88 -11.38 -17.31
CA TYR A 133 13.13 -11.22 -16.06
C TYR A 133 14.07 -11.13 -14.86
N GLY A 134 15.05 -12.03 -14.75
CA GLY A 134 16.01 -12.01 -13.63
C GLY A 134 16.86 -10.75 -13.59
N VAL A 135 17.30 -10.24 -14.75
CA VAL A 135 18.03 -8.96 -14.85
C VAL A 135 17.14 -7.80 -14.42
N ALA A 136 15.91 -7.73 -14.93
CA ALA A 136 14.98 -6.65 -14.61
C ALA A 136 14.58 -6.63 -13.13
N VAL A 137 14.33 -7.80 -12.51
CA VAL A 137 14.05 -7.88 -11.07
C VAL A 137 15.20 -7.30 -10.25
N ARG A 138 16.45 -7.66 -10.57
CA ARG A 138 17.62 -7.12 -9.86
C ARG A 138 17.73 -5.60 -10.00
N GLN A 139 17.49 -5.07 -11.21
CA GLN A 139 17.51 -3.64 -11.45
C GLN A 139 16.45 -2.92 -10.59
N ARG A 140 15.21 -3.41 -10.60
CA ARG A 140 14.12 -2.83 -9.80
C ARG A 140 14.40 -2.87 -8.30
N MET A 141 15.09 -3.90 -7.81
CA MET A 141 15.50 -3.95 -6.40
C MET A 141 16.53 -2.85 -6.07
N GLU A 142 17.48 -2.60 -6.97
CA GLU A 142 18.46 -1.52 -6.78
C GLU A 142 17.80 -0.14 -6.87
N ASP A 143 16.88 0.06 -7.82
CA ASP A 143 16.10 1.30 -7.94
C ASP A 143 15.34 1.61 -6.64
N LEU A 144 14.64 0.62 -6.08
CA LEU A 144 13.92 0.75 -4.81
C LEU A 144 14.85 1.15 -3.67
N LYS A 145 16.01 0.50 -3.57
CA LYS A 145 17.01 0.80 -2.55
C LYS A 145 17.49 2.24 -2.66
N GLN A 146 17.76 2.72 -3.88
CA GLN A 146 18.16 4.10 -4.11
C GLN A 146 17.06 5.08 -3.71
N VAL A 147 15.81 4.82 -4.09
CA VAL A 147 14.65 5.67 -3.72
C VAL A 147 14.52 5.78 -2.20
N LEU A 148 14.60 4.67 -1.47
CA LEU A 148 14.50 4.67 -0.02
C LEU A 148 15.71 5.35 0.67
N GLN A 149 16.92 5.19 0.12
CA GLN A 149 18.12 5.85 0.63
C GLN A 149 18.07 7.37 0.42
N GLN A 150 17.62 7.81 -0.76
CA GLN A 150 17.45 9.23 -1.09
C GLN A 150 16.39 9.88 -0.21
N ASP A 151 15.27 9.20 0.03
CA ASP A 151 14.23 9.67 0.95
C ASP A 151 14.79 9.88 2.36
N LYS A 152 15.53 8.90 2.90
CA LYS A 152 16.20 9.04 4.19
C LYS A 152 17.22 10.19 4.24
N GLN A 153 18.02 10.37 3.20
CA GLN A 153 18.99 11.48 3.12
C GLN A 153 18.31 12.84 3.05
N ALA A 154 17.23 12.96 2.27
CA ALA A 154 16.45 14.18 2.18
C ALA A 154 15.87 14.59 3.55
N GLN A 155 15.42 13.62 4.35
CA GLN A 155 14.96 13.86 5.71
C GLN A 155 16.08 14.34 6.64
N GLN A 156 17.27 13.74 6.57
CA GLN A 156 18.42 14.21 7.34
C GLN A 156 18.76 15.66 7.00
N ASN A 157 18.74 16.01 5.71
CA ASN A 157 19.03 17.37 5.26
C ASN A 157 17.97 18.39 5.73
N LEU A 158 16.69 17.99 5.76
CA LEU A 158 15.61 18.82 6.34
C LEU A 158 15.78 19.02 7.85
N ASN A 159 16.29 18.02 8.57
CA ASN A 159 16.58 18.09 10.00
C ASN A 159 17.89 18.82 10.34
N THR A 160 18.72 19.16 9.33
CA THR A 160 20.02 19.84 9.54
C THR A 160 19.97 21.37 9.51
N CYS A 161 18.78 21.98 9.43
CA CYS A 161 18.63 23.42 9.61
C CYS A 161 18.38 23.76 11.10
N ASP A 162 19.49 24.10 11.77
CA ASP A 162 19.67 24.88 13.00
C ASP A 162 19.10 24.37 14.35
N ALA A 163 19.83 23.43 14.96
CA ALA A 163 19.91 23.32 16.42
C ALA A 163 21.05 24.17 17.04
N ASN A 164 21.91 24.80 16.22
CA ASN A 164 23.15 25.46 16.68
C ASN A 164 23.20 27.00 16.51
N ASN A 165 22.09 27.66 16.18
CA ASN A 165 22.05 29.13 16.06
C ASN A 165 21.29 29.85 17.20
N TYR A 166 21.15 29.23 18.39
CA TYR A 166 20.59 29.87 19.60
C TYR A 166 21.62 30.26 20.67
N GLU A 167 22.92 30.20 20.39
CA GLU A 167 23.95 30.71 21.29
C GLU A 167 24.92 31.60 20.51
N ASN A 168 24.65 32.92 20.46
CA ASN A 168 25.65 34.02 20.35
C ASN A 168 24.98 35.37 20.01
N GLY A 169 24.00 35.81 20.81
CA GLY A 169 23.27 37.05 20.50
C GLY A 169 23.00 38.01 21.65
N LEU A 170 23.43 37.74 22.90
CA LEU A 170 23.15 38.64 24.03
C LEU A 170 24.33 38.70 25.02
N THR A 171 25.41 39.38 24.63
CA THR A 171 26.32 39.99 25.60
C THR A 171 26.21 41.51 25.51
N GLU A 172 25.71 42.07 26.61
CA GLU A 172 26.03 43.38 27.21
C GLU A 172 25.52 44.68 26.57
N ASP A 173 24.46 45.22 27.18
CA ASP A 173 24.49 46.41 28.06
C ASP A 173 23.48 47.51 27.66
N SER A 174 22.45 47.71 28.49
CA SER A 174 22.03 49.04 28.93
C SER A 174 20.89 49.00 29.96
N ALA A 175 21.12 49.76 31.03
CA ALA A 175 20.16 50.39 31.93
C ALA A 175 19.56 49.57 33.09
N LYS A 176 20.23 49.65 34.25
CA LYS A 176 19.53 49.69 35.56
C LYS A 176 18.56 50.88 35.59
N PRO A 177 17.42 50.76 36.29
CA PRO A 177 17.34 51.48 37.57
C PRO A 177 16.58 50.77 38.72
N LYS A 178 17.15 50.99 39.91
CA LYS A 178 16.56 51.22 41.27
C LYS A 178 15.73 50.13 41.98
N LYS A 179 16.31 49.65 43.10
CA LYS A 179 15.63 49.02 44.25
C LYS A 179 14.78 50.04 45.04
N ARG A 180 13.63 49.57 45.55
CA ARG A 180 13.20 49.47 46.98
C ARG A 180 11.65 49.46 47.10
N PRO A 181 11.04 49.09 48.25
CA PRO A 181 11.48 48.24 49.37
C PRO A 181 10.42 47.17 49.78
N ASN A 182 10.76 46.38 50.79
CA ASN A 182 9.93 45.44 51.55
C ASN A 182 8.47 45.88 51.77
N ASP A 183 7.57 44.90 51.81
CA ASP A 183 6.61 44.73 52.90
C ASP A 183 6.35 43.22 53.10
N ASP A 184 6.86 42.69 54.21
CA ASP A 184 6.32 41.49 54.84
C ASP A 184 4.91 41.81 55.36
N VAL A 185 4.02 40.81 55.45
CA VAL A 185 3.16 40.49 56.62
C VAL A 185 2.06 39.47 56.26
N HIS A 186 2.20 38.29 56.89
CA HIS A 186 1.23 37.35 57.49
C HIS A 186 0.03 36.69 56.76
N LEU A 187 0.04 35.34 56.89
CA LEU A 187 -0.99 34.41 57.44
C LEU A 187 -2.46 34.64 57.09
N GLU A 188 -3.06 33.69 56.37
CA GLU A 188 -3.94 32.62 56.91
C GLU A 188 -4.03 31.46 55.91
#